data_AF-A0A3D4MBF6-F1
#
_entry.id   AF-A0A3D4MBF6-F1
#
_cell.length_a   1.000
_cell.length_b   1.000
_cell.length_c   1.000
_cell.angle_alpha   90.00
_cell.angle_beta   90.00
_cell.angle_gamma   90.00
#
_symmetry.space_group_name_H-M   'P 1'
#
loop_
_entity.id
_entity.type
_entity.pdbx_description
1 polymer ?
#
loop_
_entity_poly.entity_id
_entity_poly.type
_entity_poly.pdbx_seq_one_letter_code
_entity_poly.pdbx_strand_id
1 'polypeptide(L)'
;NAFGLIMAAQVNAWLLRRGMHPDTIMMRALYALAGFGLLLGVAAFAHAPLYILLPPLFGFLAMAGMIFPNAGAGSLEHQKHRAGAASALAGMLQFCLSALSAGLVSLLHAETPRPMAAVVAVCGVIACGIFIYMKKYRPPAALTPAAPQPEA
;
A
#
# COMPACT_ATOMS: atom_id res chain seq x y z
N ASN A 1 9.21 7.02 13.12
CA ASN A 1 8.35 6.57 11.99
C ASN A 1 7.21 7.53 11.66
N ALA A 2 6.46 8.07 12.64
CA ALA A 2 5.39 9.05 12.37
C ALA A 2 5.84 10.23 11.49
N PHE A 3 7.04 10.75 11.72
CA PHE A 3 7.66 11.77 10.86
C PHE A 3 7.69 11.37 9.37
N GLY A 4 8.14 10.14 9.06
CA GLY A 4 8.21 9.65 7.68
C GLY A 4 6.83 9.49 7.04
N LEU A 5 5.85 9.00 7.81
CA LEU A 5 4.45 8.91 7.36
C LEU A 5 3.87 10.29 7.02
N ILE A 6 4.06 11.27 7.91
CA ILE A 6 3.58 12.64 7.72
C ILE A 6 4.28 13.27 6.52
N MET A 7 5.61 13.20 6.46
CA MET A 7 6.39 13.74 5.34
C MET A 7 5.94 13.13 4.00
N ALA A 8 5.77 11.81 3.94
CA ALA A 8 5.32 11.13 2.73
C ALA A 8 3.89 11.54 2.34
N ALA A 9 2.97 11.70 3.30
CA ALA A 9 1.63 12.21 3.04
C ALA A 9 1.65 13.65 2.48
N GLN A 10 2.54 14.51 3.01
CA GLN A 10 2.70 15.87 2.51
C GLN A 10 3.33 15.89 1.11
N VAL A 11 4.34 15.05 0.85
CA VAL A 11 4.91 14.87 -0.48
C VAL A 11 3.85 14.38 -1.46
N ASN A 12 3.00 13.43 -1.06
CA ASN A 12 1.88 12.97 -1.87
C ASN A 12 0.93 14.11 -2.25
N ALA A 13 0.49 14.90 -1.26
CA ALA A 13 -0.36 16.07 -1.50
C ALA A 13 0.30 17.10 -2.42
N TRP A 14 1.60 17.34 -2.27
CA TRP A 14 2.37 18.24 -3.11
C TRP A 14 2.50 17.72 -4.56
N LEU A 15 2.76 16.43 -4.77
CA LEU A 15 2.84 15.82 -6.10
C LEU A 15 1.51 15.91 -6.84
N LEU A 16 0.40 15.67 -6.14
CA LEU A 16 -0.95 15.82 -6.69
C LEU A 16 -1.21 17.27 -7.14
N ARG A 17 -0.82 18.26 -6.33
CA ARG A 17 -0.93 19.69 -6.68
C ARG A 17 -0.06 20.09 -7.87
N ARG A 18 1.01 19.34 -8.16
CA ARG A 18 1.84 19.51 -9.35
C ARG A 18 1.27 18.84 -10.61
N GLY A 19 0.05 18.29 -10.53
CA GLY A 19 -0.62 17.68 -11.68
C GLY A 19 -0.22 16.22 -11.94
N MET A 20 0.49 15.56 -11.02
CA MET A 20 0.76 14.13 -11.17
C MET A 20 -0.51 13.30 -10.95
N HIS A 21 -0.73 12.32 -11.83
CA HIS A 21 -1.90 11.44 -11.75
C HIS A 21 -1.81 10.51 -10.52
N PRO A 22 -2.86 10.36 -9.69
CA PRO A 22 -2.84 9.54 -8.48
C PRO A 22 -2.37 8.10 -8.71
N ASP A 23 -2.82 7.47 -9.79
CA ASP A 23 -2.41 6.11 -10.20
C ASP A 23 -0.89 6.00 -10.38
N THR A 24 -0.23 7.05 -10.86
CA THR A 24 1.23 7.06 -11.08
C THR A 24 1.98 7.18 -9.76
N ILE A 25 1.48 8.02 -8.85
CA ILE A 25 2.07 8.18 -7.51
C ILE A 25 1.92 6.87 -6.73
N MET A 26 0.74 6.28 -6.76
CA MET A 26 0.45 4.98 -6.14
C MET A 26 1.38 3.88 -6.67
N MET A 27 1.53 3.77 -7.99
CA MET A 27 2.40 2.78 -8.61
C MET A 27 3.86 2.93 -8.15
N ARG A 28 4.39 4.16 -8.14
CA ARG A 28 5.75 4.45 -7.68
C ARG A 28 5.93 4.13 -6.19
N ALA A 29 4.96 4.49 -5.36
CA ALA A 29 4.98 4.19 -3.93
C ALA A 29 4.95 2.68 -3.66
N LEU A 30 4.17 1.90 -4.43
CA LEU A 30 4.14 0.44 -4.33
C LEU A 30 5.46 -0.22 -4.77
N TYR A 31 6.08 0.27 -5.84
CA TYR A 31 7.42 -0.22 -6.22
C TYR A 31 8.47 0.09 -5.15
N ALA A 32 8.44 1.30 -4.59
CA ALA A 32 9.34 1.68 -3.50
C ALA A 32 9.08 0.83 -2.24
N LEU A 33 7.80 0.59 -1.89
CA LEU A 33 7.40 -0.28 -0.78
C LEU A 33 7.98 -1.70 -0.96
N ALA A 34 7.80 -2.30 -2.14
CA ALA A 34 8.35 -3.62 -2.44
C ALA A 34 9.89 -3.63 -2.40
N GLY A 35 10.54 -2.60 -2.95
CA GLY A 35 12.00 -2.44 -2.91
C GLY A 35 12.55 -2.36 -1.49
N PHE A 36 11.96 -1.52 -0.63
CA PHE A 36 12.34 -1.42 0.77
C PHE A 36 12.08 -2.70 1.55
N GLY A 37 10.97 -3.40 1.28
CA GLY A 37 10.68 -4.70 1.87
C GLY A 37 11.72 -5.76 1.49
N LEU A 38 12.10 -5.82 0.21
CA LEU A 38 13.16 -6.72 -0.27
C LEU A 38 14.53 -6.39 0.34
N LEU A 39 14.91 -5.10 0.38
CA LEU A 39 16.15 -4.66 1.01
C LEU A 39 16.20 -5.05 2.50
N LEU A 40 15.08 -4.87 3.22
CA LEU A 40 14.95 -5.29 4.61
C LEU A 40 15.13 -6.81 4.75
N GLY A 41 14.49 -7.59 3.87
CA GLY A 41 14.65 -9.03 3.79
C GLY A 41 16.12 -9.43 3.61
N VAL A 42 16.76 -8.93 2.56
CA VAL A 42 18.18 -9.22 2.26
C VAL A 42 19.08 -8.87 3.44
N ALA A 43 18.91 -7.68 4.03
CA ALA A 43 19.70 -7.25 5.19
C ALA A 43 19.50 -8.18 6.41
N ALA A 44 18.26 -8.60 6.69
CA ALA A 44 17.96 -9.50 7.80
C ALA A 44 18.53 -10.91 7.59
N PHE A 45 18.45 -11.45 6.37
CA PHE A 45 19.04 -12.76 6.04
C PHE A 45 20.57 -12.73 6.01
N ALA A 46 21.17 -11.58 5.68
CA ALA A 46 22.62 -11.36 5.75
C ALA A 46 23.17 -11.08 7.16
N HIS A 47 22.34 -11.19 8.22
CA HIS A 47 22.73 -10.86 9.60
C HIS A 47 23.25 -9.43 9.78
N ALA A 48 22.74 -8.49 8.99
CA ALA A 48 23.14 -7.11 9.13
C ALA A 48 22.77 -6.60 10.54
N PRO A 49 23.59 -5.73 11.15
CA PRO A 49 23.28 -5.12 12.42
C PRO A 49 22.08 -4.18 12.31
N LEU A 50 21.40 -3.95 13.44
CA LEU A 50 20.12 -3.23 13.50
C LEU A 50 20.13 -1.86 12.79
N TYR A 51 21.24 -1.11 12.88
CA TYR A 51 21.35 0.20 12.23
C TYR A 51 21.27 0.14 10.70
N ILE A 52 21.57 -1.00 10.07
CA ILE A 52 21.40 -1.24 8.63
C ILE A 52 19.94 -1.60 8.29
N LEU A 53 19.21 -2.22 9.23
CA LEU A 53 17.79 -2.57 9.04
C LEU A 53 16.87 -1.36 9.20
N LEU A 54 17.28 -0.35 9.97
CA LEU A 54 16.46 0.85 10.23
C LEU A 54 16.08 1.62 8.95
N PRO A 55 17.02 1.98 8.05
CA PRO A 55 16.68 2.73 6.83
C PRO A 55 15.65 2.06 5.92
N PRO A 56 15.77 0.77 5.53
CA PRO A 56 14.77 0.12 4.69
C PRO A 56 13.44 -0.05 5.43
N LEU A 57 13.44 -0.34 6.73
CA LEU A 57 12.21 -0.38 7.52
C LEU A 57 11.51 0.98 7.56
N PHE A 58 12.27 2.06 7.77
CA PHE A 58 11.74 3.43 7.77
C PHE A 58 11.16 3.79 6.41
N GLY A 59 11.88 3.48 5.32
CA GLY A 59 11.42 3.70 3.95
C GLY A 59 10.12 2.95 3.65
N PHE A 60 10.04 1.68 4.05
CA PHE A 60 8.83 0.86 3.92
C PHE A 60 7.64 1.52 4.62
N LEU A 61 7.82 1.91 5.90
CA LEU A 61 6.75 2.56 6.67
C LEU A 61 6.38 3.94 6.09
N ALA A 62 7.35 4.72 5.61
CA ALA A 62 7.09 6.02 5.01
C ALA A 62 6.20 5.91 3.75
N MET A 63 6.41 4.91 2.90
CA MET A 63 5.60 4.71 1.69
C MET A 63 4.10 4.51 1.98
N ALA A 64 3.75 3.97 3.16
CA ALA A 64 2.35 3.85 3.58
C ALA A 64 1.62 5.21 3.65
N GLY A 65 2.34 6.30 3.93
CA GLY A 65 1.80 7.67 3.95
C GLY A 65 1.36 8.17 2.57
N MET A 66 1.89 7.60 1.48
CA MET A 66 1.41 7.86 0.12
C MET A 66 0.34 6.86 -0.30
N ILE A 67 0.48 5.59 0.10
CA ILE A 67 -0.41 4.51 -0.35
C ILE A 67 -1.82 4.67 0.24
N PHE A 68 -1.96 4.88 1.55
CA PHE A 68 -3.28 4.95 2.19
C PHE A 68 -4.22 6.03 1.62
N PRO A 69 -3.80 7.30 1.45
CA PRO A 69 -4.70 8.32 0.90
C PRO A 69 -5.09 8.03 -0.56
N ASN A 70 -4.17 7.51 -1.39
CA ASN A 70 -4.47 7.18 -2.78
C ASN A 70 -5.36 5.93 -2.91
N ALA A 71 -5.14 4.90 -2.09
CA ALA A 71 -5.96 3.69 -2.06
C ALA A 71 -7.38 4.03 -1.58
N GLY A 72 -7.48 4.82 -0.52
CA GLY A 72 -8.75 5.27 0.03
C GLY A 72 -9.54 6.12 -0.96
N ALA A 73 -8.88 7.07 -1.64
CA ALA A 73 -9.52 7.86 -2.68
C ALA A 73 -10.03 6.98 -3.84
N GLY A 74 -9.20 6.06 -4.34
CA GLY A 74 -9.58 5.17 -5.44
C GLY A 74 -10.71 4.20 -5.11
N SER A 75 -10.78 3.68 -3.88
CA SER A 75 -11.86 2.77 -3.47
C SER A 75 -13.20 3.47 -3.29
N LEU A 76 -13.17 4.74 -2.86
CA LEU A 76 -14.38 5.53 -2.59
C LEU A 76 -14.90 6.30 -3.80
N GLU A 77 -14.07 6.54 -4.83
CA GLU A 77 -14.43 7.28 -6.04
C GLU A 77 -15.74 6.78 -6.67
N HIS A 78 -15.92 5.46 -6.73
CA HIS A 78 -17.07 4.81 -7.37
C HIS A 78 -18.17 4.40 -6.37
N GLN A 79 -18.01 4.67 -5.07
CA GLN A 79 -18.88 4.15 -4.01
C GLN A 79 -19.58 5.25 -3.19
N LYS A 80 -19.83 6.42 -3.78
CA LYS A 80 -20.37 7.61 -3.08
C LYS A 80 -21.61 7.34 -2.22
N HIS A 81 -22.57 6.53 -2.70
CA HIS A 81 -23.79 6.21 -1.94
C HIS A 81 -23.55 5.21 -0.78
N ARG A 82 -22.52 4.38 -0.87
CA ARG A 82 -22.19 3.33 0.11
C ARG A 82 -20.84 3.56 0.79
N ALA A 83 -20.34 4.80 0.81
CA ALA A 83 -19.00 5.13 1.28
C ALA A 83 -18.72 4.70 2.72
N GLY A 84 -19.72 4.80 3.61
CA GLY A 84 -19.61 4.33 5.01
C GLY A 84 -19.40 2.82 5.11
N ALA A 85 -20.25 2.03 4.43
CA ALA A 85 -20.13 0.57 4.40
C ALA A 85 -18.84 0.11 3.69
N ALA A 86 -18.46 0.77 2.59
CA ALA A 86 -17.21 0.50 1.88
C ALA A 86 -15.97 0.74 2.75
N SER A 87 -15.95 1.86 3.50
CA SER A 87 -14.84 2.16 4.42
C SER A 87 -14.79 1.19 5.59
N ALA A 88 -15.95 0.79 6.13
CA ALA A 88 -16.03 -0.20 7.20
C ALA A 88 -15.48 -1.57 6.75
N LEU A 89 -15.87 -2.04 5.56
CA LEU A 89 -15.36 -3.28 4.99
C LEU A 89 -13.85 -3.21 4.71
N ALA A 90 -13.35 -2.09 4.17
CA ALA A 90 -11.92 -1.88 3.96
C ALA A 90 -11.14 -1.95 5.28
N GLY A 91 -11.64 -1.32 6.35
CA GLY A 91 -11.06 -1.39 7.68
C GLY A 91 -11.08 -2.80 8.26
N MET A 92 -12.20 -3.53 8.13
CA MET A 92 -12.31 -4.93 8.55
C MET A 92 -11.26 -5.80 7.86
N LEU A 93 -11.14 -5.70 6.52
CA LEU A 93 -10.14 -6.44 5.77
C LEU A 93 -8.71 -6.08 6.22
N GLN A 94 -8.42 -4.80 6.43
CA GLN A 94 -7.12 -4.36 6.94
C GLN A 94 -6.80 -4.99 8.31
N PHE A 95 -7.76 -5.03 9.23
CA PHE A 95 -7.58 -5.66 10.53
C PHE A 95 -7.39 -7.17 10.42
N CYS A 96 -8.18 -7.87 9.59
CA CYS A 96 -8.01 -9.30 9.34
C CYS A 96 -6.61 -9.62 8.79
N LEU A 97 -6.13 -8.86 7.80
CA LEU A 97 -4.79 -9.04 7.24
C LEU A 97 -3.69 -8.73 8.25
N SER A 98 -3.89 -7.72 9.10
CA SER A 98 -2.93 -7.37 10.16
C SER A 98 -2.84 -8.47 11.21
N ALA A 99 -3.99 -9.03 11.64
CA ALA A 99 -4.05 -10.14 12.58
C ALA A 99 -3.40 -11.41 11.99
N LEU A 100 -3.66 -11.72 10.72
CA LEU A 100 -3.02 -12.85 10.03
C LEU A 100 -1.51 -12.65 9.95
N SER A 101 -1.05 -11.46 9.58
CA SER A 101 0.38 -11.15 9.46
C SER A 101 1.07 -11.24 10.82
N ALA A 102 0.47 -10.69 11.88
CA ALA A 102 0.98 -10.79 13.24
C ALA A 102 1.00 -12.24 13.74
N GLY A 103 -0.05 -13.02 13.43
CA GLY A 103 -0.12 -14.44 13.72
C GLY A 103 0.96 -15.24 13.01
N LEU A 104 1.24 -14.96 11.74
CA LEU A 104 2.34 -15.58 10.99
C LEU A 104 3.70 -15.25 11.62
N VAL A 105 3.98 -13.98 11.89
CA VAL A 105 5.23 -13.56 12.55
C VAL A 105 5.38 -14.24 13.91
N SER A 106 4.28 -14.35 14.67
CA SER A 106 4.24 -15.06 15.94
C SER A 106 4.53 -16.55 15.73
N LEU A 107 3.82 -17.28 14.87
CA LEU A 107 4.08 -18.72 14.64
C LEU A 107 5.52 -19.02 14.19
N LEU A 108 6.13 -18.12 13.44
CA LEU A 108 7.52 -18.20 13.00
C LEU A 108 8.56 -17.87 14.12
N HIS A 109 8.14 -17.74 15.39
CA HIS A 109 8.94 -17.38 16.58
C HIS A 109 10.42 -17.72 16.41
N ALA A 110 11.25 -16.69 16.26
CA ALA A 110 12.70 -16.79 16.24
C ALA A 110 13.30 -15.64 17.04
N GLU A 111 14.43 -15.91 17.71
CA GLU A 111 15.30 -14.92 18.38
C GLU A 111 15.93 -13.90 17.39
N THR A 112 15.48 -13.85 16.13
CA THR A 112 16.12 -13.12 15.03
C THR A 112 15.11 -12.26 14.26
N PRO A 113 15.53 -11.15 13.62
CA PRO A 113 14.63 -10.25 12.87
C PRO A 113 14.11 -10.81 11.54
N ARG A 114 14.54 -12.02 11.15
CA ARG A 114 14.25 -12.64 9.85
C ARG A 114 12.76 -12.91 9.60
N PRO A 115 11.96 -13.44 10.55
CA PRO A 115 10.55 -13.73 10.31
C PRO A 115 9.77 -12.47 9.96
N MET A 116 10.00 -11.39 10.72
CA MET A 116 9.39 -10.09 10.46
C MET A 116 9.78 -9.55 9.09
N ALA A 117 11.08 -9.57 8.76
CA ALA A 117 11.57 -9.06 7.48
C ALA A 117 11.00 -9.84 6.28
N ALA A 118 10.87 -11.17 6.41
CA ALA A 118 10.28 -12.02 5.39
C ALA A 118 8.80 -11.69 5.16
N VAL A 119 8.02 -11.56 6.24
CA VAL A 119 6.59 -11.20 6.13
C VAL A 119 6.41 -9.82 5.50
N VAL A 120 7.21 -8.82 5.91
CA VAL A 120 7.19 -7.47 5.32
C VAL A 120 7.52 -7.51 3.82
N ALA A 121 8.56 -8.25 3.43
CA ALA A 121 8.95 -8.39 2.02
C ALA A 121 7.84 -9.04 1.18
N VAL A 122 7.29 -10.16 1.67
CA VAL A 122 6.19 -10.89 1.00
C VAL A 122 4.96 -10.00 0.85
N CYS A 123 4.55 -9.30 1.92
CA CYS A 123 3.41 -8.37 1.85
C CYS A 123 3.64 -7.25 0.82
N GLY A 124 4.83 -6.67 0.77
CA GLY A 124 5.17 -5.63 -0.21
C GLY A 124 5.10 -6.14 -1.65
N VAL A 125 5.64 -7.34 -1.92
CA VAL A 125 5.60 -7.98 -3.24
C VAL A 125 4.17 -8.33 -3.64
N ILE A 126 3.37 -8.91 -2.73
CA ILE A 126 1.96 -9.23 -2.97
C ILE A 126 1.16 -7.97 -3.30
N ALA A 127 1.32 -6.89 -2.52
CA ALA A 127 0.63 -5.63 -2.76
C ALA A 127 0.96 -5.05 -4.15
N CYS A 128 2.24 -5.06 -4.52
CA CYS A 128 2.68 -4.62 -5.84
C CYS A 128 2.12 -5.51 -6.97
N GLY A 129 2.11 -6.84 -6.77
CA GLY A 129 1.58 -7.81 -7.72
C GLY A 129 0.08 -7.64 -7.96
N ILE A 130 -0.71 -7.49 -6.89
CA ILE A 130 -2.16 -7.23 -6.97
C ILE A 130 -2.42 -5.95 -7.77
N PHE A 131 -1.68 -4.87 -7.50
CA PHE A 131 -1.88 -3.62 -8.21
C PHE A 131 -1.57 -3.73 -9.71
N ILE A 132 -0.48 -4.41 -10.09
CA ILE A 132 -0.13 -4.66 -11.50
C ILE A 132 -1.21 -5.50 -12.17
N TYR A 133 -1.70 -6.55 -11.48
CA TYR A 133 -2.79 -7.38 -11.96
C TYR A 133 -4.06 -6.55 -12.19
N MET A 134 -4.50 -5.76 -11.21
CA MET A 134 -5.69 -4.92 -11.34
C MET A 134 -5.59 -3.91 -12.50
N LYS A 135 -4.41 -3.30 -12.70
CA LYS A 135 -4.18 -2.38 -13.82
C LYS A 135 -4.28 -3.07 -15.18
N LYS A 136 -3.87 -4.34 -15.27
CA LYS A 136 -3.99 -5.18 -16.46
C LYS A 136 -5.46 -5.57 -16.75
N TYR A 137 -6.29 -5.69 -15.70
CA TYR A 137 -7.70 -6.09 -15.79
C TYR A 137 -8.70 -4.91 -15.74
N ARG A 138 -8.30 -3.68 -16.09
CA ARG A 138 -9.27 -2.58 -16.29
C ARG A 138 -10.25 -3.02 -17.38
N PRO A 139 -11.56 -3.22 -17.07
CA PRO A 139 -12.51 -3.65 -18.09
C PRO A 139 -12.58 -2.60 -19.20
N PRO A 140 -12.77 -3.00 -20.48
CA PRO A 140 -13.01 -2.06 -21.57
C PRO A 140 -14.12 -1.10 -21.20
N ALA A 141 -14.03 0.17 -21.63
CA ALA A 141 -14.90 1.31 -21.28
C ALA A 141 -16.42 1.15 -21.54
N ALA A 142 -16.90 -0.06 -21.85
CA ALA A 142 -18.26 -0.41 -22.20
C ALA A 142 -19.26 -0.43 -21.03
N LEU A 143 -18.85 -0.11 -19.80
CA LEU A 143 -19.75 -0.03 -18.63
C LEU A 143 -20.00 1.40 -18.14
N THR A 144 -19.61 2.41 -18.91
CA THR A 144 -20.03 3.80 -18.63
C THR A 144 -21.55 3.85 -18.81
N PRO A 145 -22.36 4.07 -17.75
CA PRO A 145 -23.79 4.28 -17.93
C PRO A 145 -23.97 5.45 -18.88
N ALA A 146 -24.80 5.28 -19.91
CA ALA A 146 -25.11 6.34 -20.86
C ALA A 146 -25.49 7.62 -20.11
N ALA A 147 -24.92 8.75 -20.52
CA ALA A 147 -25.26 10.06 -19.97
C ALA A 147 -26.79 10.22 -19.96
N PRO A 148 -27.39 10.79 -18.90
CA PRO A 148 -28.80 11.12 -18.91
C PRO A 148 -29.09 11.96 -20.17
N GLN A 149 -29.95 11.45 -21.05
CA GLN A 149 -30.42 12.24 -22.17
C GLN A 149 -31.17 13.45 -21.61
N PRO A 150 -30.92 14.68 -22.08
CA PRO A 150 -31.72 15.82 -21.66
C PRO A 150 -33.17 15.54 -22.03
N GLU A 151 -34.05 15.51 -21.04
CA GLU A 151 -35.50 15.44 -21.24
C GLU A 151 -35.89 16.62 -22.14
N ALA A 152 -36.44 16.30 -23.30
CA ALA A 152 -36.91 17.24 -24.31
C ALA A 152 -38.31 17.78 -23.98
#